data_AF-A0A0U2R7V2-F1
#
_entry.id   AF-A0A0U2R7V2-F1
#
_cell.length_a   1.000
_cell.length_b   1.000
_cell.length_c   1.000
_cell.angle_alpha   90.00
_cell.angle_beta   90.00
_cell.angle_gamma   90.00
#
_symmetry.space_group_name_H-M   'P 1'
#
loop_
_entity.id
_entity.type
_entity.pdbx_description
1 polymer ?
#
loop_
_entity_poly.entity_id
_entity_poly.type
_entity_poly.pdbx_seq_one_letter_code
_entity_poly.pdbx_strand_id
1 'polypeptide(L)'
;KEAGFPVLLLINGVDGGGKGETVNVLHTWMDARFLQTRAFDAPSEDEKERPDFWRYWMALPPRGRIGIFFGSWYTDPIVHRAHRIIKQAEMDSALVRINTFEKELVDDGALIVKLWFHLSRKAQKERLESLASHRATRWRVTPLDWKNFKLYQRFRRVSERVLRETRT
;
A
#
# COMPACT_ATOMS: atom_id res chain seq x y z
N LYS A 1 2.04 -25.17 -7.77
CA LYS A 1 2.39 -25.66 -6.40
C LYS A 1 3.91 -25.78 -6.18
N GLU A 2 4.74 -25.35 -7.14
CA GLU A 2 6.20 -25.64 -7.16
C GLU A 2 7.08 -24.50 -6.64
N ALA A 3 6.55 -23.28 -6.46
CA ALA A 3 7.33 -22.17 -5.93
C ALA A 3 7.56 -22.34 -4.42
N GLY A 4 8.79 -22.68 -4.01
CA GLY A 4 9.20 -22.85 -2.61
C GLY A 4 9.44 -21.55 -1.83
N PHE A 5 8.98 -20.42 -2.35
CA PHE A 5 9.21 -19.08 -1.79
C PHE A 5 7.90 -18.32 -1.54
N PRO A 6 7.87 -17.35 -0.62
CA PRO A 6 6.71 -16.50 -0.41
C PRO A 6 6.63 -15.42 -1.49
N VAL A 7 5.42 -15.04 -1.88
CA VAL A 7 5.19 -13.90 -2.78
C VAL A 7 4.47 -12.81 -2.02
N LEU A 8 5.00 -11.59 -2.05
CA LEU A 8 4.36 -10.40 -1.50
C LEU A 8 3.86 -9.52 -2.64
N LEU A 9 2.55 -9.34 -2.72
CA LEU A 9 1.90 -8.45 -3.66
C LEU A 9 1.46 -7.17 -2.94
N LEU A 10 2.21 -6.09 -3.11
CA LEU A 10 1.91 -4.80 -2.48
C LEU A 10 1.00 -3.98 -3.40
N ILE A 11 -0.21 -3.70 -2.94
CA ILE A 11 -1.21 -2.92 -3.68
C ILE A 11 -1.22 -1.48 -3.16
N ASN A 12 -0.46 -0.62 -3.83
CA ASN A 12 -0.32 0.80 -3.51
C ASN A 12 -1.02 1.66 -4.56
N GLY A 13 -1.26 2.94 -4.26
CA GLY A 13 -1.80 3.88 -5.24
C GLY A 13 -2.76 4.88 -4.64
N VAL A 14 -3.30 5.72 -5.51
CA VAL A 14 -4.17 6.84 -5.10
C VAL A 14 -5.51 6.36 -4.53
N ASP A 15 -6.13 7.19 -3.69
CA ASP A 15 -7.47 6.96 -3.16
C ASP A 15 -8.48 6.87 -4.31
N GLY A 16 -9.37 5.90 -4.25
CA GLY A 16 -10.27 5.58 -5.35
C GLY A 16 -9.61 4.87 -6.55
N GLY A 17 -8.31 4.53 -6.51
CA GLY A 17 -7.55 3.95 -7.64
C GLY A 17 -7.99 2.58 -8.17
N GLY A 18 -9.06 1.95 -7.64
CA GLY A 18 -9.50 0.62 -8.07
C GLY A 18 -8.71 -0.54 -7.45
N LYS A 19 -7.99 -0.27 -6.35
CA LYS A 19 -7.19 -1.26 -5.62
C LYS A 19 -8.03 -2.47 -5.18
N GLY A 20 -9.19 -2.21 -4.57
CA GLY A 20 -10.09 -3.26 -4.07
C GLY A 20 -10.67 -4.14 -5.17
N GLU A 21 -11.11 -3.52 -6.25
CA GLU A 21 -11.64 -4.21 -7.43
C GLU A 21 -10.60 -5.13 -8.06
N THR A 22 -9.35 -4.70 -8.12
CA THR A 22 -8.27 -5.51 -8.69
C THR A 22 -7.97 -6.73 -7.84
N VAL A 23 -7.97 -6.60 -6.51
CA VAL A 23 -7.78 -7.76 -5.63
C VAL A 23 -8.97 -8.72 -5.71
N ASN A 24 -10.19 -8.22 -5.87
CA ASN A 24 -11.35 -9.10 -6.12
C ASN A 24 -11.16 -9.91 -7.40
N VAL A 25 -10.62 -9.31 -8.47
CA VAL A 25 -10.26 -10.05 -9.69
C VAL A 25 -9.15 -11.07 -9.40
N LEU A 26 -8.13 -10.73 -8.62
CA LEU A 26 -7.10 -11.73 -8.27
C LEU A 26 -7.69 -12.92 -7.51
N HIS A 27 -8.61 -12.69 -6.58
CA HIS A 27 -9.31 -13.76 -5.86
C HIS A 27 -10.18 -14.64 -6.76
N THR A 28 -10.71 -14.13 -7.88
CA THR A 28 -11.50 -14.97 -8.81
C THR A 28 -10.63 -15.83 -9.72
N TRP A 29 -9.40 -15.40 -10.02
CA TRP A 29 -8.48 -16.11 -10.91
C TRP A 29 -7.55 -17.08 -10.17
N MET A 30 -7.33 -16.88 -8.88
CA MET A 30 -6.35 -17.62 -8.09
C MET A 30 -7.02 -18.50 -7.03
N ASP A 31 -6.33 -19.58 -6.64
CA ASP A 31 -6.82 -20.46 -5.58
C ASP A 31 -6.67 -19.80 -4.20
N ALA A 32 -7.81 -19.46 -3.60
CA ALA A 32 -7.92 -18.78 -2.31
C ALA A 32 -7.16 -19.48 -1.16
N ARG A 33 -6.89 -20.79 -1.25
CA ARG A 33 -6.13 -21.53 -0.22
C ARG A 33 -4.68 -21.06 -0.09
N PHE A 34 -4.13 -20.50 -1.17
CA PHE A 34 -2.75 -20.00 -1.23
C PHE A 34 -2.67 -18.48 -1.09
N LEU A 35 -3.82 -17.78 -1.06
CA LEU A 35 -3.88 -16.34 -0.89
C LEU A 35 -4.11 -15.95 0.57
N GLN A 36 -3.39 -14.94 1.03
CA GLN A 36 -3.62 -14.28 2.31
C GLN A 36 -3.71 -12.78 2.07
N THR A 37 -4.88 -12.19 2.31
CA THR A 37 -5.05 -10.73 2.20
C THR A 37 -4.86 -10.07 3.55
N ARG A 38 -4.02 -9.04 3.61
CA ARG A 38 -3.73 -8.23 4.79
C ARG A 38 -4.05 -6.78 4.45
N ALA A 39 -4.84 -6.13 5.31
CA ALA A 39 -5.16 -4.72 5.18
C ALA A 39 -4.63 -3.99 6.41
N PHE A 40 -3.75 -3.02 6.17
CA PHE A 40 -3.14 -2.18 7.18
C PHE A 40 -3.82 -0.82 7.17
N ASP A 41 -4.37 -0.46 8.32
CA ASP A 41 -4.83 0.89 8.64
C ASP A 41 -3.88 1.49 9.71
N ALA A 42 -4.27 2.59 10.33
CA ALA A 42 -3.58 3.17 11.48
C ALA A 42 -3.17 2.08 12.50
N PRO A 43 -1.92 2.11 13.01
CA PRO A 43 -1.47 1.14 13.99
C PRO A 43 -2.35 1.13 15.25
N SER A 44 -2.64 -0.05 15.79
CA SER A 44 -3.28 -0.22 17.10
C SER A 44 -2.35 0.25 18.23
N GLU A 45 -2.87 0.43 19.44
CA GLU A 45 -2.05 0.78 20.60
C GLU A 45 -0.93 -0.24 20.84
N ASP A 46 -1.24 -1.53 20.76
CA ASP A 46 -0.26 -2.62 20.83
C ASP A 46 0.81 -2.50 19.73
N GLU A 47 0.42 -2.16 18.49
CA GLU A 47 1.38 -1.99 17.39
C GLU A 47 2.30 -0.79 17.61
N LYS A 48 1.80 0.30 18.23
CA LYS A 48 2.59 1.51 18.56
C LYS A 48 3.62 1.28 19.66
N GLU A 49 3.41 0.30 20.53
CA GLU A 49 4.39 -0.10 21.55
C GLU A 49 5.56 -0.92 20.97
N ARG A 50 5.53 -1.24 19.68
CA ARG A 50 6.52 -2.04 18.97
C ARG A 50 7.19 -1.24 17.86
N PRO A 51 8.35 -1.66 17.33
CA PRO A 51 8.96 -1.02 16.18
C PRO A 51 8.03 -1.04 14.95
N ASP A 52 7.97 0.06 14.18
CA ASP A 52 6.98 0.24 13.10
C ASP A 52 6.88 -0.93 12.10
N PHE A 53 8.00 -1.59 11.80
CA PHE A 53 8.07 -2.69 10.82
C PHE A 53 7.63 -4.04 11.38
N TRP A 54 7.50 -4.17 12.70
CA TRP A 54 7.11 -5.42 13.36
C TRP A 54 5.80 -5.98 12.81
N ARG A 55 4.79 -5.12 12.62
CA ARG A 55 3.47 -5.54 12.12
C ARG A 55 3.54 -6.14 10.71
N TYR A 56 4.44 -5.63 9.88
CA TYR A 56 4.65 -6.15 8.52
C TYR A 56 5.39 -7.48 8.56
N TRP A 57 6.38 -7.61 9.45
CA TRP A 57 7.10 -8.87 9.68
C TRP A 57 6.16 -9.99 10.13
N MET A 58 5.26 -9.69 11.07
CA MET A 58 4.29 -10.66 11.58
C MET A 58 3.22 -11.07 10.54
N ALA A 59 3.05 -10.26 9.50
CA ALA A 59 2.04 -10.48 8.47
C ALA A 59 2.57 -11.23 7.24
N LEU A 60 3.87 -11.53 7.18
CA LEU A 60 4.50 -12.20 6.04
C LEU A 60 3.84 -13.57 5.77
N PRO A 61 3.56 -13.91 4.50
CA PRO A 61 3.02 -15.21 4.15
C PRO A 61 4.09 -16.30 4.30
N PRO A 62 3.71 -17.55 4.64
CA PRO A 62 4.64 -18.65 4.62
C PRO A 62 5.08 -18.99 3.19
N ARG A 63 6.19 -19.74 3.06
CA ARG A 63 6.72 -20.22 1.77
C ARG A 63 5.64 -20.94 0.96
N GLY A 64 5.59 -20.67 -0.35
CA GLY A 64 4.58 -21.23 -1.26
C GLY A 64 3.19 -20.59 -1.15
N ARG A 65 3.05 -19.50 -0.39
CA ARG A 65 1.83 -18.69 -0.33
C ARG A 65 2.07 -17.26 -0.82
N ILE A 66 0.97 -16.60 -1.13
CA ILE A 66 0.95 -15.25 -1.66
C ILE A 66 0.23 -14.35 -0.67
N GLY A 67 0.93 -13.34 -0.18
CA GLY A 67 0.41 -12.29 0.67
C GLY A 67 0.03 -11.07 -0.16
N ILE A 68 -1.24 -10.68 -0.17
CA ILE A 68 -1.73 -9.45 -0.81
C ILE A 68 -1.88 -8.37 0.26
N PHE A 69 -1.14 -7.29 0.14
CA PHE A 69 -1.04 -6.24 1.14
C PHE A 69 -1.76 -4.98 0.64
N PHE A 70 -2.83 -4.60 1.34
CA PHE A 70 -3.50 -3.31 1.23
C PHE A 70 -2.96 -2.37 2.29
N GLY A 71 -2.35 -1.27 1.85
CA GLY A 71 -1.44 -0.57 2.73
C GLY A 71 -0.18 -1.42 2.96
N SER A 72 0.90 -0.74 3.28
CA SER A 72 2.19 -1.38 3.57
C SER A 72 3.11 -0.36 4.23
N TRP A 73 4.37 -0.72 4.44
CA TRP A 73 5.45 0.17 4.86
C TRP A 73 5.62 1.44 4.01
N TYR A 74 5.01 1.52 2.83
CA TYR A 74 4.96 2.74 2.01
C TYR A 74 3.90 3.77 2.44
N THR A 75 2.86 3.34 3.14
CA THR A 75 1.65 4.15 3.35
C THR A 75 1.93 5.34 4.26
N ASP A 76 2.41 5.08 5.48
CA ASP A 76 2.63 6.13 6.47
C ASP A 76 3.68 7.16 6.01
N PRO A 77 4.86 6.78 5.48
CA PRO A 77 5.82 7.77 4.97
C PRO A 77 5.22 8.66 3.87
N ILE A 78 4.45 8.10 2.93
CA ILE A 78 3.81 8.88 1.86
C ILE A 78 2.77 9.84 2.44
N VAL A 79 1.86 9.35 3.28
CA VAL A 79 0.77 10.14 3.87
C VAL A 79 1.34 11.23 4.77
N HIS A 80 2.23 10.86 5.69
CA HIS A 80 2.87 11.80 6.62
C HIS A 80 3.64 12.89 5.88
N ARG A 81 4.39 12.53 4.83
CA ARG A 81 5.13 13.52 4.05
C ARG A 81 4.22 14.43 3.24
N ALA A 82 3.15 13.91 2.64
CA ALA A 82 2.16 14.70 1.88
C ALA A 82 1.40 15.70 2.77
N HIS A 83 1.07 15.29 3.99
CA HIS A 83 0.44 16.12 5.03
C HIS A 83 1.43 17.03 5.79
N ARG A 84 2.74 16.91 5.52
CA ARG A 84 3.83 17.65 6.21
C ARG A 84 3.92 17.36 7.71
N ILE A 85 3.54 16.15 8.12
CA ILE A 85 3.75 15.64 9.47
C ILE A 85 5.24 15.37 9.70
N ILE A 86 5.91 14.76 8.72
CA ILE A 86 7.35 14.50 8.74
C ILE A 86 8.12 15.45 7.80
N LYS A 87 9.36 15.74 8.19
CA LYS A 87 10.35 16.50 7.42
C LYS A 87 10.98 15.63 6.34
N GLN A 88 11.79 16.28 5.51
CA GLN A 88 12.54 15.63 4.44
C GLN A 88 13.50 14.55 4.98
N ALA A 89 14.28 14.86 6.02
CA ALA A 89 15.24 13.92 6.59
C ALA A 89 14.59 12.65 7.16
N GLU A 90 13.40 12.78 7.77
CA GLU A 90 12.62 11.64 8.27
C GLU A 90 12.09 10.78 7.12
N MET A 91 11.67 11.40 6.02
CA MET A 91 11.32 10.68 4.80
C MET A 91 12.51 9.91 4.22
N ASP A 92 13.69 10.53 4.21
CA ASP A 92 14.91 9.90 3.69
C ASP A 92 15.31 8.68 4.54
N SER A 93 15.22 8.81 5.86
CA SER A 93 15.40 7.70 6.80
C SER A 93 14.37 6.57 6.57
N ALA A 94 13.10 6.92 6.36
CA ALA A 94 12.07 5.94 6.05
C ALA A 94 12.35 5.17 4.75
N LEU A 95 12.83 5.85 3.70
CA LEU A 95 13.21 5.21 2.43
C LEU A 95 14.37 4.23 2.59
N VAL A 96 15.38 4.57 3.39
CA VAL A 96 16.47 3.66 3.73
C VAL A 96 15.92 2.41 4.43
N ARG A 97 15.10 2.59 5.47
CA ARG A 97 14.48 1.47 6.21
C ARG A 97 13.65 0.57 5.31
N ILE A 98 12.87 1.15 4.39
CA ILE A 98 12.08 0.40 3.41
C ILE A 98 12.99 -0.46 2.52
N ASN A 99 14.03 0.13 1.95
CA ASN A 99 14.96 -0.60 1.07
C ASN A 99 15.72 -1.70 1.81
N THR A 100 16.14 -1.44 3.05
CA THR A 100 16.77 -2.46 3.91
C THR A 100 15.82 -3.62 4.18
N PHE A 101 14.59 -3.31 4.58
CA PHE A 101 13.59 -4.34 4.87
C PHE A 101 13.23 -5.18 3.64
N GLU A 102 13.02 -4.55 2.48
CA GLU A 102 12.77 -5.30 1.24
C GLU A 102 13.96 -6.16 0.83
N LYS A 103 15.19 -5.65 1.03
CA LYS A 103 16.41 -6.42 0.78
C LYS A 103 16.49 -7.66 1.67
N GLU A 104 16.22 -7.53 2.97
CA GLU A 104 16.21 -8.67 3.91
C GLU A 104 15.21 -9.76 3.46
N LEU A 105 14.01 -9.37 3.04
CA LEU A 105 13.00 -10.31 2.54
C LEU A 105 13.44 -11.00 1.25
N VAL A 106 14.00 -10.25 0.30
CA VAL A 106 14.47 -10.79 -0.98
C VAL A 106 15.69 -11.70 -0.77
N ASP A 107 16.60 -11.34 0.13
CA ASP A 107 17.77 -12.15 0.48
C ASP A 107 17.35 -13.50 1.14
N ASP A 108 16.21 -13.56 1.88
CA ASP A 108 15.59 -14.82 2.34
C ASP A 108 14.81 -15.59 1.25
N GLY A 109 14.69 -15.01 0.05
CA GLY A 109 14.10 -15.62 -1.13
C GLY A 109 12.67 -15.19 -1.44
N ALA A 110 12.12 -14.18 -0.76
CA ALA A 110 10.79 -13.66 -1.06
C ALA A 110 10.73 -12.94 -2.42
N LEU A 111 9.64 -13.15 -3.16
CA LEU A 111 9.34 -12.38 -4.36
C LEU A 111 8.42 -11.21 -4.01
N ILE A 112 8.90 -9.98 -4.18
CA ILE A 112 8.11 -8.77 -3.92
C ILE A 112 7.63 -8.16 -5.24
N VAL A 113 6.32 -8.08 -5.43
CA VAL A 113 5.67 -7.41 -6.57
C VAL A 113 4.98 -6.14 -6.06
N LYS A 114 5.48 -4.99 -6.51
CA LYS A 114 5.00 -3.66 -6.10
C LYS A 114 4.11 -3.08 -7.20
N LEU A 115 2.80 -2.97 -6.95
CA LEU A 115 1.84 -2.37 -7.88
C LEU A 115 1.43 -0.98 -7.41
N TRP A 116 1.54 0.01 -8.30
CA TRP A 116 1.08 1.38 -8.05
C TRP A 116 -0.10 1.75 -8.96
N PHE A 117 -1.28 1.92 -8.37
CA PHE A 117 -2.49 2.33 -9.07
C PHE A 117 -2.51 3.86 -9.21
N HIS A 118 -2.22 4.33 -10.42
CA HIS A 118 -2.21 5.75 -10.75
C HIS A 118 -3.52 6.18 -11.42
N LEU A 119 -4.05 7.33 -11.02
CA LEU A 119 -5.09 8.05 -11.75
C LEU A 119 -4.66 9.51 -11.94
N SER A 120 -5.04 10.07 -13.08
CA SER A 120 -4.97 11.52 -13.29
C SER A 120 -5.87 12.23 -12.27
N ARG A 121 -5.56 13.49 -11.94
CA ARG A 121 -6.38 14.28 -11.00
C ARG A 121 -7.85 14.33 -11.42
N LYS A 122 -8.10 14.44 -12.73
CA LYS A 122 -9.45 14.46 -13.31
C LYS A 122 -10.15 13.10 -13.10
N ALA A 123 -9.50 12.01 -13.49
CA ALA A 123 -10.07 10.67 -13.35
C ALA A 123 -10.30 10.28 -11.88
N GLN A 124 -9.40 10.68 -10.97
CA GLN A 124 -9.59 10.46 -9.54
C GLN A 124 -10.82 11.20 -9.01
N LYS A 125 -11.00 12.48 -9.40
CA LYS A 125 -12.18 13.26 -9.02
C LYS A 125 -13.46 12.60 -9.50
N GLU A 126 -13.54 12.29 -10.79
CA GLU A 126 -14.71 11.65 -11.40
C GLU A 126 -15.04 10.32 -10.70
N ARG A 127 -14.02 9.52 -10.35
CA ARG A 127 -14.21 8.27 -9.64
C ARG A 127 -14.72 8.47 -8.21
N LEU A 128 -14.19 9.44 -7.47
CA LEU A 128 -14.68 9.76 -6.11
C LEU A 128 -16.13 10.28 -6.15
N GLU A 129 -16.48 11.13 -7.12
CA GLU A 129 -17.84 11.64 -7.31
C GLU A 129 -18.81 10.50 -7.66
N SER A 130 -18.44 9.64 -8.61
CA SER A 130 -19.23 8.46 -8.99
C SER A 130 -19.46 7.54 -7.78
N LEU A 131 -18.41 7.18 -7.05
CA LEU A 131 -18.53 6.33 -5.86
C LEU A 131 -19.41 6.96 -4.78
N ALA A 132 -19.29 8.26 -4.54
CA ALA A 132 -20.06 8.99 -3.53
C ALA A 132 -21.55 9.16 -3.90
N SER A 133 -21.87 9.20 -5.20
CA SER A 133 -23.24 9.38 -5.70
C SER A 133 -24.11 8.12 -5.60
N HIS A 134 -23.51 6.93 -5.64
CA HIS A 134 -24.25 5.66 -5.63
C HIS A 134 -24.42 5.09 -4.22
N ARG A 135 -25.66 4.73 -3.85
CA ARG A 135 -26.01 4.17 -2.52
C ARG A 135 -25.17 2.94 -2.13
N ALA A 136 -24.87 2.06 -3.10
CA ALA A 136 -24.12 0.83 -2.85
C ALA A 136 -22.62 1.03 -2.60
N THR A 137 -22.05 2.16 -3.06
CA THR A 137 -20.60 2.41 -3.00
C THR A 137 -20.22 3.63 -2.17
N ARG A 138 -21.18 4.48 -1.77
CA ARG A 138 -20.92 5.73 -1.05
C ARG A 138 -20.12 5.53 0.24
N TRP A 139 -20.30 4.39 0.92
CA TRP A 139 -19.54 4.03 2.12
C TRP A 139 -18.03 3.90 1.89
N ARG A 140 -17.59 3.71 0.64
CA ARG A 140 -16.17 3.61 0.25
C ARG A 140 -15.46 4.96 0.15
N VAL A 141 -16.20 6.07 0.25
CA VAL A 141 -15.65 7.43 0.17
C VAL A 141 -15.83 8.12 1.51
N THR A 142 -14.71 8.50 2.12
CA THR A 142 -14.64 9.17 3.41
C THR A 142 -14.33 10.66 3.24
N PRO A 143 -14.55 11.49 4.27
CA PRO A 143 -14.08 12.88 4.27
C PRO A 143 -12.56 13.01 4.11
N LEU A 144 -11.79 12.00 4.53
CA LEU A 144 -10.33 11.99 4.39
C LEU A 144 -9.92 11.88 2.92
N ASP A 145 -10.62 11.10 2.10
CA ASP A 145 -10.33 10.96 0.67
C ASP A 145 -10.42 12.32 -0.04
N TRP A 146 -11.43 13.13 0.29
CA TRP A 146 -11.57 14.48 -0.26
C TRP A 146 -10.48 15.43 0.24
N LYS A 147 -10.04 15.30 1.49
CA LYS A 147 -8.89 16.06 2.01
C LYS A 147 -7.60 15.67 1.30
N ASN A 148 -7.36 14.37 1.09
CA ASN A 148 -6.20 13.86 0.36
C ASN A 148 -6.23 14.31 -1.11
N PHE A 149 -7.41 14.31 -1.75
CA PHE A 149 -7.58 14.79 -3.12
C PHE A 149 -7.17 16.26 -3.29
N LYS A 150 -7.47 17.13 -2.32
CA LYS A 150 -7.00 18.53 -2.33
C LYS A 150 -5.46 18.62 -2.32
N LEU A 151 -4.79 17.61 -1.77
CA LEU A 151 -3.34 17.49 -1.71
C LEU A 151 -2.74 16.67 -2.87
N TYR A 152 -3.50 16.37 -3.92
CA TYR A 152 -3.09 15.52 -5.04
C TYR A 152 -1.66 15.77 -5.54
N GLN A 153 -1.29 17.02 -5.79
CA GLN A 153 0.04 17.36 -6.32
C GLN A 153 1.18 17.09 -5.33
N ARG A 154 0.90 17.08 -4.02
CA ARG A 154 1.89 16.67 -3.01
C ARG A 154 2.00 15.16 -2.97
N PHE A 155 0.87 14.45 -2.89
CA PHE A 155 0.84 12.99 -2.96
C PHE A 155 1.57 12.48 -4.20
N ARG A 156 1.26 13.01 -5.39
CA ARG A 156 1.93 12.65 -6.64
C ARG A 156 3.45 12.79 -6.55
N ARG A 157 3.95 13.95 -6.10
CA ARG A 157 5.40 14.21 -5.98
C ARG A 157 6.08 13.30 -4.96
N VAL A 158 5.45 13.07 -3.81
CA VAL A 158 5.99 12.20 -2.76
C VAL A 158 6.01 10.75 -3.26
N SER A 159 4.93 10.26 -3.86
CA SER A 159 4.84 8.91 -4.39
C SER A 159 5.79 8.66 -5.55
N GLU A 160 5.93 9.62 -6.48
CA GLU A 160 6.90 9.53 -7.58
C GLU A 160 8.34 9.39 -7.06
N ARG A 161 8.67 10.15 -6.01
CA ARG A 161 9.96 10.04 -5.34
C ARG A 161 10.16 8.65 -4.72
N VAL A 162 9.19 8.17 -3.95
CA VAL A 162 9.23 6.84 -3.33
C VAL A 162 9.46 5.77 -4.39
N LEU A 163 8.65 5.75 -5.44
CA LEU A 163 8.75 4.77 -6.52
C LEU A 163 10.12 4.78 -7.20
N ARG A 164 10.75 5.95 -7.33
CA ARG A 164 12.08 6.08 -7.92
C ARG A 164 13.18 5.57 -6.98
N GLU A 165 13.10 5.88 -5.69
CA GLU A 165 14.14 5.59 -4.70
C GLU A 165 14.04 4.17 -4.12
N THR A 166 12.91 3.49 -4.31
CA THR A 166 12.71 2.09 -3.90
C THR A 166 12.48 1.14 -5.08
N ARG A 167 12.91 1.54 -6.28
CA ARG A 167 12.96 0.64 -7.45
C ARG A 167 14.21 -0.24 -7.34
N THR A 168 14.04 -1.39 -6.73
CA THR A 168 15.00 -2.49 -6.59
C THR A 168 14.50 -3.73 -7.30
#